data_AF-A0A9Q1DB89-F1
#
_entry.id   AF-A0A9Q1DB89-F1
#
_cell.length_a   1.000
_cell.length_b   1.000
_cell.length_c   1.000
_cell.angle_alpha   90.00
_cell.angle_beta   90.00
_cell.angle_gamma   90.00
#
_symmetry.space_group_name_H-M   'P 1'
#
loop_
_entity.id
_entity.type
_entity.pdbx_description
1 polymer ?
#
loop_
_entity_poly.entity_id
_entity_poly.type
_entity_poly.pdbx_seq_one_letter_code
_entity_poly.pdbx_strand_id
1 'polypeptide(L)'
;MSGAVEKSERNFCRSRGSVTAAELKRMCPQQRARYLAYEEPSKDVQKVMSVTNQRLCARKAATKSKKMAEEDLEKKRQDTLIGQLKAAEARNRVRHMRLRYQNRRAQEINVMIACQPTALKAVRLEMLLPTKVSQLSSFDSLDRLERRRVEEILEDVKGLTINRV
;
A
#
# COMPACT_ATOMS: atom_id res chain seq x y z
N MET A 1 23.01 67.99 -30.25
CA MET A 1 22.24 66.99 -29.48
C MET A 1 23.06 65.71 -29.48
N SER A 2 23.96 65.58 -28.50
CA SER A 2 23.76 64.79 -27.27
C SER A 2 24.13 63.32 -27.49
N GLY A 3 25.42 63.04 -27.38
CA GLY A 3 25.97 61.69 -27.22
C GLY A 3 26.58 61.59 -25.82
N ALA A 4 26.15 60.58 -25.08
CA ALA A 4 26.26 60.47 -23.64
C ALA A 4 27.67 60.15 -23.11
N VAL A 5 27.86 60.53 -21.85
CA VAL A 5 28.94 60.19 -20.94
C VAL A 5 29.08 58.67 -20.82
N GLU A 6 30.22 58.12 -21.22
CA GLU A 6 30.62 56.76 -20.81
C GLU A 6 31.78 56.81 -19.83
N LYS A 7 31.51 56.18 -18.69
CA LYS A 7 32.32 56.12 -17.48
C LYS A 7 33.62 55.38 -17.75
N SER A 8 34.76 56.00 -17.43
CA SER A 8 36.03 55.29 -17.28
C SER A 8 36.02 54.49 -15.96
N GLU A 9 35.42 53.31 -15.97
CA GLU A 9 35.70 52.32 -14.94
C GLU A 9 36.95 51.55 -15.35
N ARG A 10 38.04 51.98 -14.73
CA ARG A 10 39.38 51.41 -14.79
C ARG A 10 39.31 49.88 -14.66
N ASN A 11 39.64 49.19 -15.75
CA ASN A 11 40.06 47.79 -15.75
C ASN A 11 41.37 47.67 -14.92
N PHE A 12 41.23 47.64 -13.60
CA PHE A 12 42.30 47.29 -12.67
C PHE A 12 42.20 45.81 -12.30
N CYS A 13 42.34 44.93 -13.29
CA CYS A 13 42.63 43.53 -13.05
C CYS A 13 43.79 43.16 -13.93
N ARG A 14 44.98 43.49 -13.42
CA ARG A 14 46.29 43.14 -13.95
C ARG A 14 46.31 41.69 -14.43
N SER A 15 46.82 41.51 -15.64
CA SER A 15 47.55 40.31 -16.05
C SER A 15 48.49 39.90 -14.90
N ARG A 16 48.14 38.84 -14.17
CA ARG A 16 49.07 38.16 -13.27
C ARG A 16 49.67 37.04 -14.10
N GLY A 17 50.93 37.21 -14.51
CA GLY A 17 51.74 36.09 -14.97
C GLY A 17 51.68 34.97 -13.93
N SER A 18 51.68 33.72 -14.39
CA SER A 18 51.72 32.54 -13.53
C SER A 18 52.87 32.67 -12.53
N VAL A 19 52.56 32.61 -11.23
CA VAL A 19 53.59 32.66 -10.18
C VAL A 19 54.46 31.43 -10.34
N THR A 20 55.77 31.61 -10.36
CA THR A 20 56.70 30.49 -10.56
C THR A 20 56.76 29.61 -9.29
N ALA A 21 57.10 28.34 -9.45
CA ALA A 21 57.20 27.40 -8.31
C ALA A 21 58.19 27.87 -7.22
N ALA A 22 59.23 28.62 -7.61
CA ALA A 22 60.19 29.22 -6.68
C ALA A 22 59.56 30.36 -5.85
N GLU A 23 58.73 31.20 -6.45
CA GLU A 23 58.02 32.28 -5.76
C GLU A 23 56.96 31.74 -4.80
N LEU A 24 56.23 30.69 -5.19
CA LEU A 24 55.29 29.98 -4.32
C LEU A 24 55.95 29.40 -3.08
N LYS A 25 57.21 28.95 -3.18
CA LYS A 25 57.98 28.41 -2.05
C LYS A 25 58.50 29.50 -1.11
N ARG A 26 58.63 30.75 -1.59
CA ARG A 26 59.06 31.91 -0.79
C ARG A 26 57.91 32.57 -0.04
N MET A 27 56.65 32.30 -0.41
CA MET A 27 55.47 32.82 0.29
C MET A 27 55.29 32.16 1.66
N CYS A 28 54.67 32.89 2.60
CA CYS A 28 54.24 32.27 3.84
C CYS A 28 53.12 31.24 3.59
N PRO A 29 52.96 30.20 4.43
CA PRO A 29 51.98 29.13 4.21
C PRO A 29 50.55 29.62 3.97
N GLN A 30 50.15 30.69 4.65
CA GLN A 30 48.81 31.28 4.54
C GLN A 30 48.60 31.97 3.18
N GLN A 31 49.60 32.68 2.67
CA GLN A 31 49.56 33.32 1.34
C GLN A 31 49.57 32.26 0.23
N ARG A 32 50.40 31.22 0.39
CA ARG A 32 50.44 30.09 -0.54
C ARG A 32 49.10 29.35 -0.60
N ALA A 33 48.49 29.06 0.55
CA ALA A 33 47.18 28.43 0.61
C ALA A 33 46.09 29.30 -0.05
N ARG A 34 46.09 30.61 0.20
CA ARG A 34 45.17 31.55 -0.46
C ARG A 34 45.36 31.57 -1.97
N TYR A 35 46.58 31.53 -2.46
CA TYR A 35 46.84 31.48 -3.91
C TYR A 35 46.33 30.18 -4.54
N LEU A 36 46.72 29.03 -3.97
CA LEU A 36 46.33 27.70 -4.48
C LEU A 36 44.82 27.45 -4.44
N ALA A 37 44.08 28.13 -3.55
CA ALA A 37 42.63 28.02 -3.48
C ALA A 37 41.90 28.60 -4.72
N TYR A 38 42.53 29.54 -5.43
CA TYR A 38 41.97 30.16 -6.63
C TYR A 38 42.71 29.76 -7.91
N GLU A 39 43.82 29.05 -7.80
CA GLU A 39 44.51 28.48 -8.95
C GLU A 39 43.73 27.27 -9.47
N GLU A 40 43.64 27.13 -10.79
CA GLU A 40 43.01 25.97 -11.39
C GLU A 40 43.82 24.71 -11.06
N PRO A 41 43.17 23.63 -10.59
CA PRO A 41 43.86 22.39 -10.31
C PRO A 41 44.48 21.82 -11.58
N SER A 42 45.59 21.08 -11.43
CA SER A 42 46.27 20.45 -12.56
C SER A 42 45.34 19.48 -13.31
N LYS A 43 45.63 19.24 -14.60
CA LYS A 43 44.81 18.38 -15.47
C LYS A 43 44.60 16.97 -14.90
N ASP A 44 45.60 16.43 -14.21
CA ASP A 44 45.50 15.12 -13.54
C ASP A 44 44.53 15.17 -12.35
N VAL A 45 44.60 16.22 -11.53
CA VAL A 45 43.67 16.43 -10.41
C VAL A 45 42.25 16.64 -10.92
N GLN A 46 42.07 17.44 -11.98
CA GLN A 46 40.76 17.63 -12.62
C GLN A 46 40.18 16.30 -13.13
N LYS A 47 41.01 15.45 -13.74
CA LYS A 47 40.60 14.11 -14.20
C LYS A 47 40.14 13.25 -13.03
N VAL A 48 40.89 13.23 -11.93
CA VAL A 48 40.52 12.49 -10.70
C VAL A 48 39.23 13.04 -10.08
N MET A 49 39.05 14.36 -10.04
CA MET A 49 37.83 15.00 -9.54
C MET A 49 36.61 14.65 -10.42
N SER A 50 36.77 14.66 -11.74
CA SER A 50 35.72 14.28 -12.68
C SER A 50 35.29 12.82 -12.48
N VAL A 51 36.24 11.88 -12.41
CA VAL A 51 35.96 10.46 -12.15
C VAL A 51 35.27 10.27 -10.79
N THR A 52 35.72 10.99 -9.77
CA THR A 52 35.14 10.92 -8.42
C THR A 52 33.70 11.46 -8.42
N ASN A 53 33.46 12.61 -9.04
CA ASN A 53 32.13 13.19 -9.17
C ASN A 53 31.19 12.29 -9.98
N GLN A 54 31.67 11.69 -11.07
CA GLN A 54 30.91 10.72 -11.86
C GLN A 54 30.49 9.52 -10.99
N ARG A 55 31.40 8.97 -10.18
CA ARG A 55 31.08 7.88 -9.24
C ARG A 55 30.04 8.29 -8.19
N LEU A 56 30.15 9.49 -7.64
CA LEU A 56 29.19 10.00 -6.65
C LEU A 56 27.81 10.23 -7.26
N CYS A 57 27.74 10.81 -8.45
CA CYS A 57 26.50 11.00 -9.20
C CYS A 57 25.86 9.66 -9.57
N ALA A 58 26.63 8.70 -10.06
CA ALA A 58 26.13 7.35 -10.37
C ALA A 58 25.57 6.65 -9.12
N ARG A 59 26.26 6.77 -7.98
CA ARG A 59 25.77 6.21 -6.71
C ARG A 59 24.48 6.87 -6.24
N LYS A 60 24.36 8.20 -6.34
CA LYS A 60 23.13 8.94 -6.01
C LYS A 60 21.97 8.58 -6.95
N ALA A 61 22.25 8.42 -8.24
CA ALA A 61 21.24 8.01 -9.22
C ALA A 61 20.72 6.59 -8.92
N ALA A 62 21.63 5.66 -8.58
CA ALA A 62 21.26 4.28 -8.23
C ALA A 62 20.45 4.18 -6.92
N THR A 63 20.72 5.02 -5.92
CA THR A 63 19.90 5.04 -4.71
C THR A 63 18.54 5.67 -4.95
N LYS A 64 18.48 6.74 -5.76
CA LYS A 64 17.21 7.38 -6.14
C LYS A 64 16.32 6.44 -6.95
N SER A 65 16.87 5.72 -7.93
CA SER A 65 16.10 4.76 -8.73
C SER A 65 15.54 3.61 -7.90
N LYS A 66 16.33 3.09 -6.94
CA LYS A 66 15.85 2.07 -5.99
C LYS A 66 14.69 2.58 -5.13
N LYS A 67 14.80 3.79 -4.57
CA LYS A 67 13.73 4.40 -3.78
C LYS A 67 12.46 4.61 -4.59
N MET A 68 12.58 5.13 -5.82
CA MET A 68 11.42 5.31 -6.71
C MET A 68 10.74 3.97 -7.02
N ALA A 69 11.51 2.92 -7.30
CA ALA A 69 10.96 1.59 -7.54
C ALA A 69 10.22 1.03 -6.32
N GLU A 70 10.76 1.25 -5.12
CA GLU A 70 10.12 0.85 -3.86
C GLU A 70 8.81 1.62 -3.60
N GLU A 71 8.82 2.93 -3.80
CA GLU A 71 7.62 3.79 -3.71
C GLU A 71 6.54 3.38 -4.71
N ASP A 72 6.92 3.02 -5.94
CA ASP A 72 5.96 2.59 -6.97
C ASP A 72 5.35 1.21 -6.65
N LEU A 73 6.13 0.30 -6.06
CA LEU A 73 5.61 -0.98 -5.57
C LEU A 73 4.63 -0.77 -4.41
N GLU A 74 4.95 0.15 -3.50
CA GLU A 74 4.08 0.45 -2.36
C GLU A 74 2.79 1.14 -2.80
N LYS A 75 2.84 2.07 -3.75
CA LYS A 75 1.63 2.66 -4.37
C LYS A 75 0.75 1.59 -5.01
N LYS A 76 1.35 0.65 -5.77
CA LYS A 76 0.58 -0.46 -6.36
C LYS A 76 -0.11 -1.31 -5.29
N ARG A 77 0.58 -1.62 -4.19
CA ARG A 77 -0.03 -2.35 -3.06
C ARG A 77 -1.20 -1.56 -2.46
N GLN A 78 -1.01 -0.27 -2.22
CA GLN A 78 -2.07 0.60 -1.72
C GLN A 78 -3.27 0.66 -2.67
N ASP A 79 -3.04 0.83 -3.97
CA ASP A 79 -4.10 0.85 -4.98
C ASP A 79 -4.88 -0.46 -5.03
N THR A 80 -4.18 -1.61 -4.95
CA THR A 80 -4.84 -2.92 -4.90
C THR A 80 -5.69 -3.08 -3.64
N LEU A 81 -5.19 -2.65 -2.48
CA LEU A 81 -5.91 -2.69 -1.22
C LEU A 81 -7.15 -1.79 -1.27
N ILE A 82 -7.00 -0.56 -1.76
CA ILE A 82 -8.11 0.39 -1.94
C ILE A 82 -9.16 -0.20 -2.88
N GLY A 83 -8.75 -0.83 -3.98
CA GLY A 83 -9.65 -1.51 -4.91
C GLY A 83 -10.45 -2.64 -4.24
N GLN A 84 -9.78 -3.48 -3.46
CA GLN A 84 -10.43 -4.56 -2.70
C GLN A 84 -11.41 -4.02 -1.67
N LEU A 85 -11.03 -2.99 -0.91
CA LEU A 85 -11.89 -2.36 0.10
C LEU A 85 -13.12 -1.71 -0.54
N LYS A 86 -12.96 -0.98 -1.64
CA LYS A 86 -14.07 -0.40 -2.40
C LYS A 86 -15.03 -1.46 -2.93
N ALA A 87 -14.49 -2.58 -3.46
CA ALA A 87 -15.31 -3.69 -3.94
C ALA A 87 -16.09 -4.36 -2.79
N ALA A 88 -15.45 -4.56 -1.64
CA ALA A 88 -16.09 -5.09 -0.44
C ALA A 88 -17.20 -4.15 0.05
N GLU A 89 -16.96 -2.85 0.09
CA GLU A 89 -17.94 -1.84 0.47
C GLU A 89 -19.15 -1.84 -0.47
N ALA A 90 -18.92 -1.86 -1.80
CA ALA A 90 -20.00 -1.88 -2.79
C ALA A 90 -20.88 -3.12 -2.64
N ARG A 91 -20.27 -4.31 -2.49
CA ARG A 91 -21.00 -5.55 -2.20
C ARG A 91 -21.81 -5.43 -0.91
N ASN A 92 -21.21 -4.84 0.12
CA ASN A 92 -21.88 -4.65 1.40
C ASN A 92 -23.08 -3.70 1.27
N ARG A 93 -22.95 -2.59 0.54
CA ARG A 93 -24.06 -1.66 0.25
C ARG A 93 -25.22 -2.37 -0.45
N VAL A 94 -24.93 -3.17 -1.48
CA VAL A 94 -25.96 -3.96 -2.19
C VAL A 94 -26.64 -4.96 -1.25
N ARG A 95 -25.87 -5.67 -0.41
CA ARG A 95 -26.40 -6.59 0.60
C ARG A 95 -27.32 -5.87 1.57
N HIS A 96 -26.91 -4.73 2.12
CA HIS A 96 -27.72 -3.92 3.04
C HIS A 96 -29.01 -3.46 2.38
N MET A 97 -28.96 -3.00 1.13
CA MET A 97 -30.15 -2.60 0.38
C MET A 97 -31.13 -3.76 0.18
N ARG A 98 -30.62 -4.95 -0.21
CA ARG A 98 -31.43 -6.16 -0.35
C ARG A 98 -32.08 -6.57 0.97
N LEU A 99 -31.32 -6.57 2.07
CA LEU A 99 -31.84 -6.88 3.40
C LEU A 99 -32.91 -5.87 3.83
N ARG A 100 -32.67 -4.56 3.64
CA ARG A 100 -33.66 -3.53 3.94
C ARG A 100 -34.94 -3.72 3.14
N TYR A 101 -34.84 -4.01 1.85
CA TYR A 101 -35.99 -4.29 1.00
C TYR A 101 -36.76 -5.52 1.48
N GLN A 102 -36.06 -6.63 1.75
CA GLN A 102 -36.68 -7.85 2.26
C GLN A 102 -37.39 -7.61 3.60
N ASN A 103 -36.75 -6.88 4.53
CA ASN A 103 -37.33 -6.54 5.82
C ASN A 103 -38.57 -5.67 5.67
N ARG A 104 -38.51 -4.62 4.84
CA ARG A 104 -39.67 -3.74 4.59
C ARG A 104 -40.82 -4.51 3.93
N ARG A 105 -40.53 -5.28 2.89
CA ARG A 105 -41.52 -6.12 2.21
C ARG A 105 -42.19 -7.09 3.18
N ALA A 106 -41.41 -7.70 4.07
CA ALA A 106 -41.96 -8.58 5.09
C ALA A 106 -42.85 -7.84 6.09
N GLN A 107 -42.44 -6.65 6.53
CA GLN A 107 -43.26 -5.80 7.41
C GLN A 107 -44.59 -5.41 6.75
N GLU A 108 -44.57 -4.98 5.49
CA GLU A 108 -45.78 -4.62 4.73
C GLU A 108 -46.72 -5.83 4.59
N ILE A 109 -46.20 -7.00 4.23
CA ILE A 109 -47.00 -8.23 4.13
C ILE A 109 -47.59 -8.62 5.50
N ASN A 110 -46.82 -8.51 6.58
CA ASN A 110 -47.31 -8.79 7.93
C ASN A 110 -48.47 -7.86 8.33
N VAL A 111 -48.40 -6.58 7.96
CA VAL A 111 -49.51 -5.64 8.17
C VAL A 111 -50.73 -6.06 7.35
N MET A 112 -50.55 -6.45 6.09
CA MET A 112 -51.65 -6.95 5.26
C MET A 112 -52.29 -8.22 5.85
N ILE A 113 -51.49 -9.15 6.36
CA ILE A 113 -51.93 -10.38 7.05
C ILE A 113 -52.79 -10.03 8.26
N ALA A 114 -52.33 -9.10 9.10
CA ALA A 114 -53.05 -8.68 10.31
C ALA A 114 -54.43 -8.07 10.01
N CYS A 115 -54.58 -7.43 8.85
CA CYS A 115 -55.85 -6.83 8.42
C CYS A 115 -56.77 -7.80 7.65
N GLN A 116 -56.41 -9.08 7.46
CA GLN A 116 -57.26 -9.99 6.69
C GLN A 116 -58.49 -10.46 7.50
N PRO A 117 -59.69 -10.49 6.89
CA PRO A 117 -60.91 -10.90 7.58
C PRO A 117 -61.03 -12.42 7.78
N THR A 118 -60.21 -13.23 7.10
CA THR A 118 -60.29 -14.70 7.13
C THR A 118 -58.89 -15.30 7.21
N ALA A 119 -58.72 -16.34 8.02
CA ALA A 119 -57.46 -17.07 8.17
C ALA A 119 -56.91 -17.59 6.83
N LEU A 120 -57.77 -18.08 5.93
CA LEU A 120 -57.34 -18.59 4.63
C LEU A 120 -56.68 -17.52 3.74
N LYS A 121 -57.18 -16.28 3.77
CA LYS A 121 -56.55 -15.14 3.07
C LYS A 121 -55.22 -14.74 3.72
N ALA A 122 -55.15 -14.74 5.05
CA ALA A 122 -53.92 -14.49 5.79
C ALA A 122 -52.82 -15.50 5.42
N VAL A 123 -53.15 -16.80 5.41
CA VAL A 123 -52.22 -17.88 5.02
C VAL A 123 -51.74 -17.72 3.58
N ARG A 124 -52.62 -17.34 2.64
CA ARG A 124 -52.20 -17.06 1.25
C ARG A 124 -51.18 -15.93 1.14
N LEU A 125 -51.32 -14.88 1.95
CA LEU A 125 -50.35 -13.78 1.99
C LEU A 125 -49.05 -14.19 2.68
N GLU A 126 -49.10 -15.05 3.69
CA GLU A 126 -47.92 -15.61 4.35
C GLU A 126 -47.01 -16.35 3.37
N MET A 127 -47.58 -17.04 2.37
CA MET A 127 -46.82 -17.69 1.29
C MET A 127 -45.96 -16.74 0.46
N LEU A 128 -46.21 -15.43 0.49
CA LEU A 128 -45.41 -14.42 -0.21
C LEU A 128 -44.16 -14.00 0.58
N LEU A 129 -44.10 -14.33 1.87
CA LEU A 129 -42.93 -14.11 2.71
C LEU A 129 -41.84 -15.13 2.37
N PRO A 130 -40.56 -14.75 2.52
CA PRO A 130 -39.48 -15.72 2.45
C PRO A 130 -39.73 -16.81 3.49
N THR A 131 -39.71 -18.07 3.05
CA THR A 131 -39.76 -19.21 3.97
C THR A 131 -38.59 -19.09 4.93
N LYS A 132 -38.87 -18.89 6.22
CA LYS A 132 -37.86 -19.03 7.25
C LYS A 132 -37.54 -20.52 7.29
N VAL A 133 -36.49 -20.92 6.57
CA VAL A 133 -35.89 -22.24 6.76
C VAL A 133 -35.45 -22.21 8.22
N SER A 134 -36.23 -22.84 9.11
CA SER A 134 -35.71 -23.10 10.43
C SER A 134 -34.45 -23.89 10.16
N GLN A 135 -33.33 -23.41 10.70
CA GLN A 135 -32.13 -24.22 10.77
C GLN A 135 -32.47 -25.35 11.74
N LEU A 136 -33.28 -26.32 11.29
CA LEU A 136 -33.22 -27.66 11.82
C LEU A 136 -31.81 -28.08 11.48
N SER A 137 -30.93 -27.84 12.43
CA SER A 137 -29.55 -28.28 12.41
C SER A 137 -29.59 -29.79 12.32
N SER A 138 -29.62 -30.31 11.11
CA SER A 138 -29.11 -31.64 10.82
C SER A 138 -27.57 -31.59 10.86
N PHE A 139 -27.02 -30.90 11.86
CA PHE A 139 -25.62 -31.04 12.21
C PHE A 139 -25.57 -32.32 13.03
N ASP A 140 -24.78 -33.28 12.55
CA ASP A 140 -24.46 -34.45 13.35
C ASP A 140 -23.84 -33.97 14.66
N SER A 141 -24.49 -34.28 15.78
CA SER A 141 -24.08 -33.86 17.11
C SER A 141 -22.96 -34.74 17.68
N LEU A 142 -22.58 -35.82 16.98
CA LEU A 142 -21.55 -36.73 17.45
C LEU A 142 -20.16 -36.16 17.19
N ASP A 143 -19.35 -36.07 18.25
CA ASP A 143 -17.92 -35.84 18.14
C ASP A 143 -17.23 -37.04 17.45
N ARG A 144 -16.03 -36.85 16.92
CA ARG A 144 -15.29 -37.87 16.17
C ARG A 144 -15.09 -39.17 16.96
N LEU A 145 -14.91 -39.07 18.29
CA LEU A 145 -14.78 -40.23 19.17
C LEU A 145 -16.12 -40.93 19.39
N GLU A 146 -17.20 -40.17 19.54
CA GLU A 146 -18.56 -40.70 19.70
C GLU A 146 -19.02 -41.40 18.43
N ARG A 147 -18.75 -40.80 17.26
CA ARG A 147 -19.05 -41.41 15.96
C ARG A 147 -18.29 -42.72 15.79
N ARG A 148 -17.00 -42.74 16.09
CA ARG A 148 -16.18 -43.96 16.04
C ARG A 148 -16.73 -45.02 17.00
N ARG A 149 -17.13 -44.63 18.22
CA ARG A 149 -17.72 -45.56 19.18
C ARG A 149 -19.05 -46.13 18.68
N VAL A 150 -19.88 -45.31 18.05
CA VAL A 150 -21.15 -45.74 17.44
C VAL A 150 -20.88 -46.70 16.28
N GLU A 151 -19.91 -46.39 15.41
CA GLU A 151 -19.49 -47.28 14.32
C GLU A 151 -18.99 -48.62 14.86
N GLU A 152 -18.13 -48.62 15.88
CA GLU A 152 -17.65 -49.84 16.54
C GLU A 152 -18.80 -50.67 17.17
N ILE A 153 -19.80 -50.01 17.74
CA ILE A 153 -21.00 -50.69 18.28
C ILE A 153 -21.86 -51.28 17.15
N LEU A 154 -22.02 -50.57 16.03
CA LEU A 154 -22.78 -51.04 14.87
C LEU A 154 -22.10 -52.23 14.17
N GLU A 155 -20.77 -52.26 14.17
CA GLU A 155 -19.96 -53.35 13.62
C GLU A 155 -19.88 -54.57 14.56
N ASP A 156 -20.21 -54.42 15.84
CA ASP A 156 -20.19 -55.50 16.83
C ASP A 156 -21.44 -56.41 16.72
N VAL A 157 -21.45 -57.25 15.70
CA VAL A 157 -22.54 -58.23 15.43
C VAL A 157 -22.76 -59.21 16.58
N LYS A 158 -21.74 -59.45 17.42
CA LYS A 158 -21.79 -60.41 18.53
C LYS A 158 -22.10 -59.75 19.88
N GLY A 159 -22.20 -58.42 19.94
CA GLY A 159 -22.49 -57.64 21.15
C GLY A 159 -21.43 -57.78 22.25
N LEU A 160 -20.20 -58.15 21.91
CA LEU A 160 -19.12 -58.42 22.87
C LEU A 160 -18.69 -57.17 23.66
N THR A 161 -18.88 -55.99 23.09
CA THR A 161 -18.48 -54.71 23.68
C THR A 161 -19.55 -54.07 24.56
N ILE A 162 -20.77 -54.61 24.55
CA ILE A 162 -21.95 -54.02 25.20
C ILE A 162 -22.56 -54.96 26.24
N ASN A 163 -22.52 -56.27 25.98
CA ASN A 163 -23.02 -57.28 26.90
C ASN A 163 -22.05 -57.44 28.08
N ARG A 164 -22.49 -57.05 29.28
CA ARG A 164 -21.78 -57.34 30.53
C ARG A 164 -22.28 -58.68 31.05
N VAL A 165 -21.38 -59.66 31.12
CA VAL A 165 -21.59 -60.96 31.78
C VAL A 165 -21.61 -60.77 33.28
#